data_AF-M1CDH7-F1
#
_entry.id   AF-M1CDH7-F1
#
_cell.length_a   1.000
_cell.length_b   1.000
_cell.length_c   1.000
_cell.angle_alpha   90.00
_cell.angle_beta   90.00
_cell.angle_gamma   90.00
#
_symmetry.space_group_name_H-M   'P 1'
#
loop_
_entity.id
_entity.type
_entity.pdbx_description
1 polymer ?
#
loop_
_entity_poly.entity_id
_entity_poly.type
_entity_poly.pdbx_seq_one_letter_code
_entity_poly.pdbx_strand_id
1 'polypeptide(L)' 'MNTLLKENRLEDILDASCREADAETVEAIIEIAARCTDANPDDRPTMQQVLQYLEQEVMSPCPSDFYDESHSDYS' A
#
# COMPACT_ATOMS: atom_id res chain seq x y z
N MET A 1 -6.20 11.40 -7.41
CA MET A 1 -7.30 10.72 -6.67
C MET A 1 -8.11 9.86 -7.62
N ASN A 2 -8.17 8.55 -7.35
CA ASN A 2 -8.73 7.53 -8.24
C ASN A 2 -10.25 7.76 -8.46
N THR A 3 -10.68 7.92 -9.72
CA THR A 3 -12.07 8.23 -10.05
C THR A 3 -13.03 7.10 -9.67
N LEU A 4 -12.57 5.86 -9.79
CA LEU A 4 -13.36 4.67 -9.45
C LEU A 4 -13.60 4.51 -7.93
N LEU A 5 -12.64 4.95 -7.09
CA LEU A 5 -12.85 5.05 -5.65
C LEU A 5 -13.92 6.10 -5.31
N LYS A 6 -13.89 7.27 -5.96
CA LYS A 6 -14.89 8.33 -5.75
C LYS A 6 -16.31 7.91 -6.13
N GLU A 7 -16.43 7.00 -7.09
CA GLU A 7 -17.70 6.46 -7.56
C GLU A 7 -18.16 5.23 -6.76
N ASN A 8 -17.39 4.80 -5.75
CA ASN A 8 -17.66 3.60 -4.96
C ASN A 8 -17.74 2.31 -5.82
N ARG A 9 -16.93 2.22 -6.88
CA ARG A 9 -16.89 1.11 -7.84
C ARG A 9 -15.64 0.25 -7.68
N LEU A 10 -15.32 -0.12 -6.44
CA LEU A 10 -14.16 -0.93 -6.09
C LEU A 10 -14.14 -2.30 -6.79
N GLU A 11 -15.32 -2.90 -6.97
CA GLU A 11 -15.53 -4.18 -7.64
C GLU A 11 -15.10 -4.24 -9.11
N ASP A 12 -14.96 -3.09 -9.78
CA ASP A 12 -14.46 -3.01 -11.15
C ASP A 12 -12.92 -3.01 -11.24
N ILE A 13 -12.25 -2.75 -10.12
CA ILE A 13 -10.78 -2.69 -10.01
C ILE A 13 -10.23 -4.00 -9.47
N LEU A 14 -10.98 -4.64 -8.56
CA LEU A 14 -10.58 -5.88 -7.92
C LEU A 14 -10.66 -7.07 -8.86
N ASP A 15 -9.65 -7.93 -8.82
CA ASP A 15 -9.74 -9.24 -9.46
C ASP A 15 -10.87 -10.05 -8.82
N ALA A 16 -11.50 -10.92 -9.61
CA ALA A 16 -12.55 -11.82 -9.12
C ALA A 16 -12.08 -12.71 -7.95
N SER A 17 -10.78 -13.02 -7.86
CA SER A 17 -10.20 -13.76 -6.73
C SER A 17 -10.14 -12.96 -5.42
N CYS A 18 -10.29 -11.64 -5.48
CA CYS A 18 -10.16 -10.72 -4.34
C CYS A 18 -11.51 -10.16 -3.86
N ARG A 19 -12.64 -10.77 -4.26
CA ARG A 19 -13.99 -10.27 -3.93
C ARG A 19 -14.31 -10.21 -2.43
N GLU A 20 -13.63 -11.02 -1.62
CA GLU A 20 -13.79 -11.04 -0.17
C GLU A 20 -12.71 -10.21 0.55
N ALA A 21 -11.92 -9.43 -0.19
CA ALA A 21 -10.94 -8.54 0.41
C ALA A 21 -11.62 -7.45 1.24
N ASP A 22 -10.99 -7.12 2.35
CA ASP A 22 -11.44 -6.04 3.23
C ASP A 22 -11.39 -4.69 2.48
N ALA A 23 -12.53 -3.99 2.45
CA ALA A 23 -12.68 -2.78 1.65
C ALA A 23 -11.74 -1.66 2.10
N GLU A 24 -11.52 -1.52 3.42
CA GLU A 24 -10.61 -0.52 4.00
C GLU A 24 -9.17 -0.78 3.56
N THR A 25 -8.72 -2.03 3.66
CA THR A 25 -7.40 -2.45 3.18
C THR A 25 -7.25 -2.19 1.68
N VAL A 26 -8.28 -2.49 0.88
CA VAL A 26 -8.24 -2.26 -0.57
C VAL A 26 -8.16 -0.75 -0.89
N GLU A 27 -8.95 0.08 -0.22
CA GLU A 27 -8.90 1.53 -0.39
C GLU A 27 -7.50 2.09 -0.08
N ALA A 28 -6.90 1.64 1.03
CA ALA A 28 -5.54 2.03 1.40
C ALA A 28 -4.51 1.63 0.34
N ILE A 29 -4.57 0.40 -0.17
CA ILE A 29 -3.69 -0.08 -1.24
C ILE A 29 -3.86 0.75 -2.52
N ILE A 30 -5.09 1.08 -2.90
CA ILE A 30 -5.35 1.88 -4.11
C ILE A 30 -4.82 3.31 -3.94
N GLU A 31 -4.90 3.89 -2.76
CA GLU A 31 -4.32 5.20 -2.45
C GLU A 31 -2.79 5.18 -2.57
N ILE A 32 -2.14 4.13 -2.05
CA ILE A 32 -0.68 3.92 -2.22
C ILE A 32 -0.33 3.80 -3.70
N ALA A 33 -1.06 2.95 -4.44
CA ALA A 33 -0.85 2.74 -5.87
C ALA A 33 -1.02 4.04 -6.66
N ALA A 34 -2.06 4.84 -6.34
CA ALA A 34 -2.30 6.12 -6.99
C ALA A 34 -1.11 7.07 -6.86
N ARG A 35 -0.53 7.18 -5.66
CA ARG A 35 0.68 8.00 -5.40
C ARG A 35 1.90 7.48 -6.15
N CYS A 36 2.12 6.16 -6.16
CA CYS A 36 3.22 5.54 -6.92
C CYS A 36 3.12 5.79 -8.42
N THR A 37 1.90 5.92 -8.94
CA THR A 37 1.62 6.14 -10.37
C THR A 37 1.33 7.59 -10.72
N ASP A 38 1.69 8.55 -9.86
CA ASP A 38 1.42 9.96 -10.15
C ASP A 38 2.06 10.38 -11.49
N ALA A 39 1.29 11.18 -12.24
CA ALA A 39 1.72 11.69 -13.54
C ALA A 39 2.97 12.57 -13.40
N ASN A 40 3.08 13.28 -12.28
CA ASN A 40 4.29 14.00 -11.92
C ASN A 40 5.27 13.06 -11.20
N PRO A 41 6.47 12.80 -11.75
CA PRO A 41 7.45 11.94 -11.10
C PRO A 41 7.93 12.48 -9.74
N ASP A 42 7.91 13.79 -9.53
CA ASP A 42 8.36 14.42 -8.27
C ASP A 42 7.36 14.21 -7.12
N ASP A 43 6.10 13.93 -7.44
CA ASP A 43 5.05 13.64 -6.44
C ASP A 43 5.00 12.16 -6.05
N ARG A 44 5.79 11.30 -6.72
CA ARG A 44 5.84 9.87 -6.41
C ARG A 44 6.61 9.65 -5.11
N PRO A 45 6.12 8.76 -4.22
CA PRO A 45 6.83 8.42 -3.01
C PRO A 45 8.13 7.67 -3.31
N THR A 46 9.10 7.82 -2.42
CA THR A 46 10.25 6.93 -2.37
C THR A 46 9.83 5.52 -1.98
N MET A 47 10.59 4.50 -2.36
CA MET A 47 10.30 3.12 -1.95
C MET A 47 10.28 2.93 -0.42
N GLN A 48 11.05 3.72 0.33
CA GLN A 48 11.02 3.72 1.79
C GLN A 48 9.65 4.20 2.32
N GLN A 49 9.08 5.25 1.73
CA GLN A 49 7.74 5.74 2.10
C GLN A 49 6.66 4.74 1.70
N VAL A 50 6.79 4.09 0.53
CA VAL A 50 5.86 3.02 0.11
C VAL A 50 5.87 1.87 1.11
N LEU A 51 7.06 1.44 1.56
CA LEU A 51 7.17 0.41 2.59
C LEU A 51 6.39 0.83 3.84
N GLN A 52 6.68 2.03 4.39
CA GLN A 52 6.00 2.55 5.58
C GLN A 52 4.47 2.56 5.46
N TYR A 53 3.93 2.96 4.30
CA TYR A 53 2.48 2.93 4.08
C TYR A 53 1.93 1.50 4.13
N LEU A 54 2.63 0.54 3.52
CA LEU A 54 2.23 -0.86 3.55
C LEU A 54 2.34 -1.46 4.97
N GLU A 55 3.33 -1.06 5.77
CA GLU A 55 3.43 -1.55 7.16
C GLU A 55 2.28 -1.02 8.03
N GLN A 56 1.84 0.22 7.80
CA GLN A 56 0.76 0.85 8.57
C GLN A 56 -0.62 0.27 8.23
N GLU A 57 -0.88 0.03 6.94
CA GLU A 57 -2.21 -0.31 6.44
C GLU A 57 -2.45 -1.83 6.30
N VAL A 58 -1.37 -2.63 6.17
CA VAL A 58 -1.49 -4.07 5.85
C VAL A 58 -0.85 -4.96 6.92
N MET A 59 0.22 -4.50 7.57
CA MET A 59 0.88 -5.31 8.59
C MET A 59 0.30 -5.00 9.98
N SER A 60 -0.13 -6.04 10.69
CA SER A 60 -0.50 -5.88 12.10
C SER A 60 0.72 -5.40 12.90
N PRO A 61 0.55 -4.64 14.00
CA PRO A 61 1.64 -4.02 14.76
C PRO A 61 2.60 -5.01 15.46
N CYS A 62 2.49 -6.31 15.20
CA CYS A 62 3.55 -7.25 15.53
C CYS A 62 4.62 -7.22 14.42
N PRO A 63 5.81 -6.65 14.67
CA PRO A 63 6.93 -6.83 13.76
C PRO A 63 7.23 -8.33 13.74
N SER A 64 7.29 -8.95 12.57
CA SER A 64 7.93 -10.26 12.49
C SER A 64 9.40 -10.05 12.88
N ASP A 65 9.90 -10.83 13.85
CA ASP A 65 11.29 -10.81 14.35
C ASP A 65 12.37 -10.98 13.26
N PHE A 66 11.98 -11.12 11.99
CA PHE A 66 12.88 -11.18 10.83
C PHE A 66 13.40 -9.83 10.35
N TYR A 67 12.73 -8.70 10.63
CA TYR A 67 13.16 -7.39 10.13
C TYR A 67 14.16 -6.66 11.04
N ASP A 68 14.31 -7.09 12.30
CA ASP A 68 15.27 -6.50 13.26
C ASP A 68 16.71 -7.03 13.03
N GLU A 69 16.84 -8.27 12.53
CA GLU A 69 18.10 -8.98 12.32
C GLU A 69 18.78 -8.67 10.95
N SER A 70 18.69 -7.44 10.44
CA SER A 70 19.46 -7.06 9.23
C SER A 70 20.10 -5.66 9.27
N HIS A 71 20.02 -4.98 10.42
CA HIS A 71 20.70 -3.69 10.62
C HIS A 71 21.86 -3.76 11.61
N SER A 72 22.21 -4.94 12.13
CA SER A 72 23.46 -5.17 12.85
C SER A 72 24.53 -5.78 11.93
N ASP A 73 25.01 -5.05 10.94
CA ASP A 73 26.38 -5.26 10.43
C ASP A 73 26.76 -4.14 9.44
N TYR A 74 27.25 -3.02 10.00
CA TYR A 74 28.33 -2.20 9.43
C TYR A 74 28.90 -1.35 10.57
N SER A 75 29.78 -1.96 11.37
CA SER A 75 30.89 -1.25 12.04
C SER A 75 32.14 -1.35 11.19
#